data_AF-A0A4R8B593-F1
#
_entry.id   AF-A0A4R8B593-F1
#
_cell.length_a   1.000
_cell.length_b   1.000
_cell.length_c   1.000
_cell.angle_alpha   90.00
_cell.angle_beta   90.00
_cell.angle_gamma   90.00
#
_symmetry.space_group_name_H-M   'P 1'
#
loop_
_entity.id
_entity.type
_entity.pdbx_description
1 polymer ?
#
loop_
_entity_poly.entity_id
_entity_poly.type
_entity_poly.pdbx_seq_one_letter_code
_entity_poly.pdbx_strand_id
1 'polypeptide(L)'
;MKKIALLFTFLFALLSCETNHPTVNNQTSLNGKWNWVSSSGGFTGKTITPESEKKTMTIEISDSVIKKYQDGKLLSKNSFSIQPQQSIFGGERKMIILDNDMPKQSFEIKDNKLYLSEECNDCYQSEYVRIK
;
A
#
# COMPACT_ATOMS: atom_id res chain seq x y z
N MET A 1 39.77 39.98 -35.24
CA MET A 1 38.69 40.51 -34.39
C MET A 1 37.36 39.93 -34.84
N LYS A 2 36.53 39.49 -33.89
CA LYS A 2 35.12 39.03 -34.01
C LYS A 2 34.97 37.62 -34.64
N LYS A 3 34.87 36.53 -33.85
CA LYS A 3 33.79 36.05 -32.94
C LYS A 3 32.69 35.26 -33.68
N ILE A 4 32.56 33.97 -33.29
CA ILE A 4 31.29 33.22 -33.05
C ILE A 4 30.58 32.74 -34.35
N ALA A 5 30.04 31.52 -34.49
CA ALA A 5 29.59 30.49 -33.55
C ALA A 5 29.60 29.10 -34.22
N LEU A 6 29.84 28.07 -33.39
CA LEU A 6 29.40 26.70 -33.63
C LEU A 6 27.88 26.64 -33.85
N LEU A 7 27.41 25.80 -34.77
CA LEU A 7 26.05 25.25 -34.71
C LEU A 7 26.05 23.77 -35.11
N PHE A 8 26.54 22.92 -34.19
CA PHE A 8 26.22 21.50 -34.16
C PHE A 8 24.75 21.37 -33.78
N THR A 9 23.87 21.23 -34.79
CA THR A 9 22.46 20.90 -34.57
C THR A 9 22.38 19.40 -34.28
N PHE A 10 22.60 19.08 -33.01
CA PHE A 10 22.35 17.79 -32.39
C PHE A 10 20.83 17.57 -32.34
N LEU A 11 20.27 17.09 -33.45
CA LEU A 11 18.86 16.68 -33.52
C LEU A 11 18.73 15.27 -32.92
N PHE A 12 18.99 15.14 -31.62
CA PHE A 12 18.51 13.99 -30.86
C PHE A 12 17.03 14.22 -30.60
N ALA A 13 16.20 13.66 -31.48
CA ALA A 13 14.79 13.43 -31.20
C ALA A 13 14.72 12.53 -29.95
N LEU A 14 14.46 13.15 -28.80
CA LEU A 14 14.05 12.45 -27.59
C LEU A 14 12.73 11.77 -27.92
N LEU A 15 12.80 10.46 -28.21
CA LEU A 15 11.66 9.57 -28.11
C LEU A 15 11.25 9.54 -26.63
N SER A 16 10.44 10.50 -26.22
CA SER A 16 9.73 10.46 -24.95
C SER A 16 8.73 9.32 -25.04
N CYS A 17 9.12 8.15 -24.54
CA CYS A 17 8.18 7.09 -24.26
C CYS A 17 7.37 7.55 -23.04
N GLU A 18 6.24 8.23 -23.28
CA GLU A 18 5.22 8.39 -22.25
C GLU A 18 4.64 7.00 -21.99
N THR A 19 5.13 6.34 -20.95
CA THR A 19 4.41 5.23 -20.35
C THR A 19 3.16 5.82 -19.73
N ASN A 20 2.07 5.84 -20.49
CA ASN A 20 0.72 6.06 -19.98
C ASN A 20 0.44 4.93 -18.98
N HIS A 21 0.85 5.11 -17.73
CA HIS A 21 0.37 4.30 -16.63
C HIS A 21 -1.13 4.58 -16.55
N PRO A 22 -2.01 3.60 -16.83
CA PRO A 22 -3.40 3.77 -16.48
C PRO A 22 -3.42 4.05 -14.98
N THR A 23 -3.96 5.20 -14.61
CA THR A 23 -4.29 5.50 -13.22
C THR A 23 -5.42 4.56 -12.83
N VAL A 24 -5.07 3.31 -12.56
CA VAL A 24 -5.95 2.38 -11.85
C VAL A 24 -6.35 3.15 -10.61
N ASN A 25 -7.65 3.40 -10.46
CA ASN A 25 -8.17 3.98 -9.24
C ASN A 25 -7.80 3.01 -8.12
N ASN A 26 -6.74 3.31 -7.37
CA ASN A 26 -6.18 2.41 -6.35
C ASN A 26 -7.23 1.99 -5.31
N GLN A 27 -8.31 2.77 -5.17
CA GLN A 27 -9.42 2.42 -4.30
C GLN A 27 -10.25 1.24 -4.87
N THR A 28 -10.48 1.20 -6.19
CA THR A 28 -11.15 0.08 -6.86
C THR A 28 -10.32 -1.19 -6.78
N SER A 29 -8.98 -1.09 -6.86
CA SER A 29 -8.11 -2.25 -6.67
C SER A 29 -7.98 -2.68 -5.21
N LEU A 30 -8.09 -1.77 -4.24
CA LEU A 30 -8.06 -2.11 -2.80
C LEU A 30 -9.32 -2.85 -2.34
N ASN A 31 -10.47 -2.53 -2.93
CA ASN A 31 -11.73 -3.22 -2.65
C ASN A 31 -11.60 -4.74 -2.87
N GLY A 32 -12.15 -5.52 -1.94
CA GLY A 32 -12.15 -6.97 -1.97
C GLY A 32 -11.97 -7.62 -0.60
N LYS A 33 -11.88 -8.95 -0.62
CA LYS A 33 -11.57 -9.77 0.56
C LYS A 33 -10.14 -10.26 0.47
N TRP A 34 -9.43 -10.21 1.59
CA TRP A 34 -8.00 -10.49 1.66
C TRP A 34 -7.70 -11.35 2.88
N ASN A 35 -7.09 -12.51 2.66
CA ASN A 35 -6.60 -13.39 3.72
C ASN A 35 -5.20 -12.98 4.14
N TRP A 36 -4.99 -12.84 5.44
CA TRP A 36 -3.69 -12.55 6.02
C TRP A 36 -2.74 -13.73 5.81
N VAL A 37 -1.54 -13.42 5.32
CA VAL A 37 -0.46 -14.39 5.09
C VAL A 37 0.57 -14.29 6.21
N SER A 38 1.01 -13.07 6.51
CA SER A 38 2.02 -12.83 7.54
C SER A 38 2.05 -11.37 7.97
N SER A 39 2.59 -11.12 9.15
CA SER A 39 3.01 -9.80 9.59
C SER A 39 4.41 -9.87 10.17
N SER A 40 5.28 -8.94 9.79
CA SER A 40 6.66 -8.85 10.26
C SER A 40 6.93 -7.46 10.82
N GLY A 41 7.63 -7.39 11.94
CA GLY A 41 7.93 -6.14 12.63
C GLY A 41 7.65 -6.26 14.12
N GLY A 42 7.06 -5.20 14.70
CA GLY A 42 6.93 -5.11 16.14
C GLY A 42 8.26 -4.80 16.83
N PHE A 43 8.20 -4.46 18.12
CA PHE A 43 9.38 -4.25 18.96
C PHE A 43 10.38 -5.43 18.93
N THR A 44 9.89 -6.65 18.71
CA THR A 44 10.73 -7.86 18.68
C THR A 44 11.23 -8.24 17.28
N GLY A 45 10.77 -7.56 16.23
CA GLY A 45 11.13 -7.88 14.84
C GLY A 45 10.67 -9.27 14.39
N LYS A 46 9.69 -9.88 15.06
CA LYS A 46 9.23 -11.23 14.75
C LYS A 46 8.29 -11.23 13.56
N THR A 47 8.27 -12.38 12.87
CA THR A 47 7.24 -12.68 11.88
C THR A 47 6.21 -13.60 12.50
N ILE A 48 4.95 -13.21 12.36
CA ILE A 48 3.78 -13.98 12.79
C ILE A 48 2.97 -14.40 11.56
N THR A 49 2.41 -15.60 11.60
CA THR A 49 1.60 -16.21 10.54
C THR A 49 0.33 -16.85 11.13
N PRO A 50 -0.65 -17.24 10.32
CA PRO A 50 -1.81 -17.99 10.80
C PRO A 50 -1.43 -19.24 11.60
N GLU A 51 -0.38 -19.95 11.19
CA GLU A 51 0.10 -21.17 11.85
C GLU A 51 0.76 -20.87 13.20
N SER A 52 1.61 -19.84 13.28
CA SER A 52 2.28 -19.48 14.54
C SER A 52 1.29 -18.96 15.57
N GLU A 53 0.28 -18.22 15.12
CA GLU A 53 -0.75 -17.60 15.97
C GLU A 53 -1.96 -18.51 16.23
N LYS A 54 -2.05 -19.64 15.52
CA LYS A 54 -3.19 -20.58 15.56
C LYS A 54 -4.55 -19.88 15.37
N LYS A 55 -4.58 -18.90 14.49
CA LYS A 55 -5.77 -18.11 14.16
C LYS A 55 -5.74 -17.70 12.70
N THR A 56 -6.90 -17.50 12.11
CA THR A 56 -7.04 -16.94 10.77
C THR A 56 -7.49 -15.49 10.85
N MET A 57 -6.94 -14.64 9.99
CA MET A 57 -7.35 -13.24 9.88
C MET A 57 -7.73 -12.93 8.43
N THR A 58 -8.87 -12.26 8.26
CA THR A 58 -9.34 -11.77 6.96
C THR A 58 -9.72 -10.31 7.08
N ILE A 59 -9.44 -9.53 6.05
CA ILE A 59 -9.99 -8.17 5.91
C ILE A 59 -10.90 -8.09 4.69
N GLU A 60 -12.03 -7.41 4.85
CA GLU A 60 -12.95 -7.07 3.76
C GLU A 60 -12.95 -5.55 3.62
N ILE A 61 -12.55 -5.07 2.45
CA ILE A 61 -12.50 -3.64 2.12
C ILE A 61 -13.58 -3.38 1.06
N SER A 62 -14.50 -2.48 1.36
CA SER A 62 -15.55 -2.06 0.43
C SER A 62 -15.80 -0.57 0.59
N ASP A 63 -15.60 0.18 -0.49
CA ASP A 63 -15.81 1.62 -0.60
C ASP A 63 -14.99 2.43 0.43
N SER A 64 -15.59 2.73 1.58
CA SER A 64 -15.00 3.49 2.69
C SER A 64 -15.05 2.72 4.01
N VAL A 65 -15.28 1.41 3.99
CA VAL A 65 -15.34 0.56 5.18
C VAL A 65 -14.34 -0.59 5.08
N ILE A 66 -13.59 -0.81 6.16
CA ILE A 66 -12.74 -2.00 6.38
C ILE A 66 -13.32 -2.80 7.53
N LYS A 67 -13.62 -4.07 7.28
CA LYS A 67 -13.99 -5.05 8.30
C LYS A 67 -12.83 -6.00 8.53
N LYS A 68 -12.50 -6.29 9.78
CA LYS A 68 -11.53 -7.32 10.16
C LYS A 68 -12.26 -8.49 10.79
N TYR A 69 -11.88 -9.70 10.39
CA TYR A 69 -12.42 -10.94 10.91
C TYR A 69 -11.30 -11.78 11.51
N GLN A 70 -11.58 -12.41 12.65
CA GLN A 70 -10.74 -13.44 13.25
C GLN A 70 -11.55 -14.74 13.32
N ASP A 71 -11.02 -15.81 12.74
CA ASP A 71 -11.68 -17.14 12.74
C ASP A 71 -13.13 -17.06 12.24
N GLY A 72 -13.34 -16.25 11.19
CA GLY A 72 -14.64 -16.00 10.57
C GLY A 72 -15.58 -15.05 11.34
N LYS A 73 -15.23 -14.65 12.57
CA LYS A 73 -16.03 -13.73 13.39
C LYS A 73 -15.60 -12.29 13.17
N LEU A 74 -16.58 -11.38 13.02
CA LEU A 74 -16.30 -9.96 12.88
C LEU A 74 -15.65 -9.42 14.16
N LEU A 75 -14.41 -8.93 14.04
CA LEU A 75 -13.63 -8.36 15.14
C LEU A 75 -13.77 -6.84 15.18
N SER A 76 -13.75 -6.17 14.02
CA SER A 76 -13.95 -4.73 13.92
C SER A 76 -14.51 -4.32 12.57
N LYS A 77 -15.16 -3.16 12.55
CA LYS A 77 -15.67 -2.47 11.36
C LYS A 77 -15.34 -0.99 11.51
N ASN A 78 -14.49 -0.47 10.64
CA ASN A 78 -14.04 0.91 10.70
C ASN A 78 -14.28 1.59 9.36
N SER A 79 -14.69 2.84 9.41
CA SER A 79 -14.64 3.72 8.25
C SER A 79 -13.19 4.15 7.98
N PHE A 80 -12.88 4.42 6.72
CA PHE A 80 -11.58 4.90 6.30
C PHE A 80 -11.66 5.89 5.14
N SER A 81 -10.60 6.68 5.00
CA SER A 81 -10.33 7.48 3.80
C SER A 81 -8.93 7.15 3.25
N ILE A 82 -8.70 7.47 1.97
CA ILE A 82 -7.37 7.36 1.36
C ILE A 82 -6.84 8.77 1.13
N GLN A 83 -5.68 9.08 1.69
CA GLN A 83 -5.06 10.41 1.58
C GLN A 83 -3.55 10.30 1.27
N PRO A 84 -2.99 11.20 0.45
CA PRO A 84 -1.55 11.33 0.31
C PRO A 84 -0.96 11.87 1.62
N GLN A 85 0.12 11.26 2.10
CA GLN A 85 0.81 11.61 3.34
C GLN A 85 2.31 11.35 3.18
N GLN A 86 3.14 12.06 3.94
CA GLN A 86 4.55 11.74 4.05
C GLN A 86 4.74 10.45 4.85
N SER A 87 5.45 9.48 4.27
CA SER A 87 5.74 8.19 4.90
C SER A 87 6.94 8.27 5.82
N ILE A 88 6.88 7.56 6.94
CA ILE A 88 8.05 7.39 7.83
C ILE A 88 9.17 6.61 7.13
N PHE A 89 8.83 5.84 6.09
CA PHE A 89 9.76 5.11 5.25
C PHE A 89 10.24 5.93 4.04
N GLY A 90 9.94 7.23 4.01
CA GLY A 90 10.38 8.17 2.99
C GLY A 90 9.40 8.33 1.81
N GLY A 91 9.35 9.58 1.32
CA GLY A 91 8.51 10.01 0.21
C GLY A 91 7.03 10.16 0.58
N GLU A 92 6.26 10.70 -0.36
CA GLU A 92 4.80 10.76 -0.24
C GLU A 92 4.17 9.43 -0.69
N ARG A 93 3.19 8.93 0.06
CA ARG A 93 2.44 7.71 -0.24
C ARG A 93 0.95 7.91 0.00
N LYS A 94 0.13 7.19 -0.75
CA LYS A 94 -1.30 7.05 -0.42
C LYS A 94 -1.42 6.15 0.80
N MET A 95 -2.18 6.61 1.80
CA MET A 95 -2.39 5.89 3.05
C MET A 95 -3.87 5.74 3.35
N ILE A 96 -4.22 4.60 3.93
CA ILE A 96 -5.49 4.35 4.61
C ILE A 96 -5.43 5.08 5.95
N ILE A 97 -6.39 5.98 6.16
CA ILE A 97 -6.61 6.71 7.41
C ILE A 97 -7.89 6.15 8.03
N LEU A 98 -7.75 5.46 9.16
CA LEU A 98 -8.88 4.93 9.92
C LEU A 98 -9.39 5.99 10.89
N ASP A 99 -10.71 6.06 11.11
CA ASP A 99 -11.35 7.07 11.98
C ASP A 99 -11.16 6.80 13.49
N ASN A 100 -10.29 5.86 13.89
CA ASN A 100 -10.21 5.31 15.24
C ASN A 100 -8.81 5.43 15.89
N ASP A 101 -8.05 6.48 15.57
CA ASP A 101 -6.69 6.79 16.07
C ASP A 101 -5.65 5.67 15.88
N MET A 102 -5.97 4.64 15.10
CA MET A 102 -5.01 3.61 14.72
C MET A 102 -3.92 4.18 13.80
N PRO A 103 -2.72 3.58 13.78
CA PRO A 103 -1.67 3.99 12.86
C PRO A 103 -2.19 4.04 11.42
N LYS A 104 -1.83 5.13 10.72
CA LYS A 104 -2.04 5.25 9.27
C LYS A 104 -1.34 4.09 8.58
N GLN A 105 -1.90 3.60 7.48
CA GLN A 105 -1.33 2.46 6.77
C GLN A 105 -1.02 2.85 5.33
N SER A 106 0.26 2.87 4.93
CA SER A 106 0.56 2.86 3.50
C SER A 106 0.28 1.48 2.94
N PHE A 107 -0.08 1.45 1.66
CA PHE A 107 -0.46 0.21 1.00
C PHE A 107 0.11 0.10 -0.40
N GLU A 108 0.36 -1.14 -0.81
CA GLU A 108 0.76 -1.49 -2.15
C GLU A 108 -0.01 -2.75 -2.59
N ILE A 109 -0.49 -2.75 -3.82
CA ILE A 109 -1.16 -3.90 -4.42
C ILE A 109 -0.33 -4.35 -5.61
N LYS A 110 0.10 -5.61 -5.59
CA LYS A 110 0.82 -6.27 -6.68
C LYS A 110 0.12 -7.58 -6.97
N ASP A 111 -0.42 -7.71 -8.18
CA ASP A 111 -1.23 -8.86 -8.60
C ASP A 111 -2.37 -9.15 -7.61
N ASN A 112 -2.36 -10.34 -6.99
CA ASN A 112 -3.33 -10.78 -5.99
C ASN A 112 -2.84 -10.57 -4.55
N LYS A 113 -1.81 -9.75 -4.34
CA LYS A 113 -1.26 -9.46 -3.02
C LYS A 113 -1.51 -8.02 -2.61
N LEU A 114 -1.84 -7.83 -1.34
CA LEU A 114 -1.95 -6.54 -0.68
C LEU A 114 -0.90 -6.48 0.43
N TYR A 115 -0.08 -5.46 0.39
CA TYR A 115 0.88 -5.13 1.42
C TYR A 115 0.38 -3.93 2.19
N LEU A 116 0.26 -4.04 3.51
CA LEU A 116 -0.09 -2.94 4.41
C LEU A 116 1.08 -2.68 5.34
N SER A 117 1.60 -1.46 5.34
CA SER A 117 2.65 -1.03 6.28
C SER A 117 2.06 -0.03 7.24
N GLU A 118 2.05 -0.36 8.53
CA GLU A 118 1.70 0.58 9.57
C GLU A 118 2.79 1.65 9.67
N GLU A 119 2.41 2.92 9.56
CA GLU A 119 3.31 4.07 9.54
C GLU A 119 3.71 4.46 10.97
N CYS A 120 4.41 3.53 11.63
CA CYS A 120 4.96 3.68 12.97
C CYS A 120 6.26 2.85 13.11
N ASN A 121 7.23 3.32 13.90
CA ASN A 121 8.59 2.75 13.93
C ASN A 121 8.65 1.28 14.35
N ASP A 122 7.86 0.89 15.35
CA ASP A 122 7.86 -0.48 15.92
C ASP A 122 6.56 -1.22 15.59
N CYS A 123 5.89 -0.87 14.49
CA CYS A 123 4.66 -1.52 14.04
C CYS A 123 4.94 -2.64 13.04
N TYR A 124 3.88 -3.20 12.46
CA TYR A 124 3.97 -4.33 11.54
C TYR A 124 3.79 -3.91 10.07
N GLN A 125 4.48 -4.65 9.21
CA GLN A 125 4.17 -4.76 7.81
C GLN A 125 3.46 -6.10 7.58
N SER A 126 2.34 -6.08 6.88
CA SER A 126 1.45 -7.22 6.73
C SER A 126 1.22 -7.55 5.27
N GLU A 127 1.35 -8.82 4.93
CA GLU A 127 1.03 -9.37 3.61
C GLU A 127 -0.34 -10.06 3.64
N TYR A 128 -1.12 -9.84 2.60
CA TYR A 128 -2.40 -10.48 2.37
C TYR A 128 -2.50 -11.00 0.94
N VAL A 129 -3.29 -12.06 0.75
CA VAL A 129 -3.66 -12.60 -0.55
C VAL A 129 -5.16 -12.44 -0.80
N ARG A 130 -5.53 -12.03 -2.01
CA ARG A 130 -6.93 -11.84 -2.41
C ARG A 130 -7.68 -13.18 -2.39
N ILE A 131 -8.88 -13.18 -1.82
CA ILE A 131 -9.81 -14.31 -1.90
C ILE A 131 -10.57 -14.22 -3.22
N LYS A 132 -10.61 -15.33 -3.97
CA LYS A 132 -11.36 -15.45 -5.22
C LYS A 132 -12.86 -15.56 -4.96
#